data_AF-A0A5J4LRD3-F1
#
_entry.id   AF-A0A5J4LRD3-F1
#
_cell.length_a   1.000
_cell.length_b   1.000
_cell.length_c   1.000
_cell.angle_alpha   90.00
_cell.angle_beta   90.00
_cell.angle_gamma   90.00
#
_symmetry.space_group_name_H-M   'P 1'
#
loop_
_entity.id
_entity.type
_entity.pdbx_description
1 polymer ?
#
loop_
_entity_poly.entity_id
_entity_poly.type
_entity_poly.pdbx_seq_one_letter_code
_entity_poly.pdbx_strand_id
1 'polypeptide(L)'
;MTTFAHEERLPRVPLPTLEASCERFLAWCAPLLTADELAATEAEVTAFLRPGGPGRTLHAALEEYDATEGVHSWLDTFWPYRYLGRRDRIALNANFFFLFQDPPPHRPRTQVERAAGLIAGAVAYKRQLDQETLPPVALRGVPQSMVQNKYLFSATRIPGARQDSVRSPYTDAWPGPSDARHIVVFHRGSMFRMDVLGPDGVPYGLDDLEAGLRAVQKAGAEPAPADTSVGHLTTMARAEWAAARESLRARHPRNADALEDIETALFCVCLEDFAPAGIQEACDELLYGDRGNRWFDKAVSLIVFADGRAGINVEHCELDGTTILAFTDALLDTPAEEHSRRSGARSQGQPAVEPVVFELDDTLRSQVRAAAEAFAEYGADTATRTVSFDDFGSTTAKALGSSPDAFVQLAYQLAHQRAKGHLGATYESIATRQWRHGRTEAMRVVTPEIQEFVAAMEDPATDAETRRAAFRAAAAQHVARAKECQAGDAPEQHLWELELIQRRRGSELGVTEQPALYRTPGWLTMRDDYLSTSSAPSANIQYFGFGSTSSRCIGVAYVLLPDRFHLYLSTPLAVADQMLTFADRLREAVAELRELLAPGEDGA
;
A
#
# COMPACT_ATOMS: atom_id res chain seq x y z
N MET A 1 18.02 23.67 -3.96
CA MET A 1 16.62 23.57 -4.41
C MET A 1 15.86 22.88 -3.28
N THR A 2 14.68 23.38 -2.91
CA THR A 2 13.96 22.83 -1.75
C THR A 2 13.21 21.54 -2.12
N THR A 3 12.87 20.71 -1.13
CA THR A 3 12.21 19.40 -1.30
C THR A 3 10.97 19.45 -2.20
N PHE A 4 10.13 20.48 -2.06
CA PHE A 4 8.88 20.62 -2.82
C PHE A 4 8.99 21.55 -4.04
N ALA A 5 10.19 22.00 -4.42
CA ALA A 5 10.35 23.06 -5.41
C ALA A 5 9.85 22.72 -6.83
N HIS A 6 9.59 21.44 -7.13
CA HIS A 6 8.95 21.01 -8.38
C HIS A 6 7.43 20.92 -8.30
N GLU A 7 6.82 20.84 -7.12
CA GLU A 7 5.41 20.42 -6.96
C GLU A 7 4.43 21.31 -7.74
N GLU A 8 4.56 22.63 -7.60
CA GLU A 8 3.72 23.62 -8.31
C GLU A 8 3.98 23.68 -9.82
N ARG A 9 5.08 23.10 -10.30
CA ARG A 9 5.46 23.06 -11.72
C ARG A 9 5.16 21.72 -12.39
N LEU A 10 4.79 20.70 -11.61
CA LEU A 10 4.37 19.43 -12.17
C LEU A 10 3.08 19.64 -12.97
N PRO A 11 2.94 18.97 -14.11
CA PRO A 11 1.71 19.05 -14.87
C PRO A 11 0.56 18.42 -14.07
N ARG A 12 -0.65 18.94 -14.25
CA ARG A 12 -1.87 18.34 -13.69
C ARG A 12 -2.16 17.03 -14.41
N VAL A 13 -2.71 16.04 -13.70
CA VAL A 13 -3.24 14.82 -14.33
C VAL A 13 -4.27 15.25 -15.40
N PRO A 14 -4.12 14.82 -16.67
CA PRO A 14 -5.06 15.21 -17.70
C PRO A 14 -6.46 14.67 -17.38
N LEU A 15 -7.49 15.49 -17.57
CA LEU A 15 -8.88 15.04 -17.52
C LEU A 15 -9.23 14.43 -18.88
N PRO A 16 -9.46 13.10 -18.99
CA PRO A 16 -9.86 12.48 -20.25
C PRO A 16 -11.28 12.88 -20.63
N THR A 17 -11.59 12.84 -21.93
CA THR A 17 -12.99 13.01 -22.37
C THR A 17 -13.84 11.82 -21.94
N LEU A 18 -15.14 12.07 -21.78
CA LEU A 18 -16.12 11.02 -21.49
C LEU A 18 -16.09 9.89 -22.53
N GLU A 19 -16.02 10.24 -23.82
CA GLU A 19 -15.95 9.30 -24.93
C GLU A 19 -14.71 8.41 -24.84
N ALA A 20 -13.52 9.01 -24.68
CA ALA A 20 -12.27 8.25 -24.62
C ALA A 20 -12.27 7.26 -23.46
N SER A 21 -12.87 7.64 -22.33
CA SER A 21 -12.97 6.77 -21.16
C SER A 21 -13.96 5.64 -21.37
N CYS A 22 -15.10 5.91 -22.02
CA CYS A 22 -16.07 4.88 -22.36
C CYS A 22 -15.54 3.89 -23.41
N GLU A 23 -14.84 4.37 -24.42
CA GLU A 23 -14.19 3.53 -25.45
C GLU A 23 -13.14 2.61 -24.82
N ARG A 24 -12.24 3.17 -24.00
CA ARG A 24 -11.22 2.38 -23.29
C ARG A 24 -11.85 1.40 -22.29
N PHE A 25 -12.91 1.80 -21.59
CA PHE A 25 -13.64 0.91 -20.69
C PHE A 25 -14.14 -0.33 -21.42
N LEU A 26 -14.81 -0.16 -22.56
CA LEU A 26 -15.28 -1.29 -23.37
C LEU A 26 -14.10 -2.17 -23.85
N ALA A 27 -13.02 -1.55 -24.33
CA ALA A 27 -11.83 -2.28 -24.76
C ALA A 27 -11.16 -3.07 -23.63
N TRP A 28 -11.20 -2.55 -22.39
CA TRP A 28 -10.56 -3.19 -21.23
C TRP A 28 -11.42 -4.27 -20.60
N CYS A 29 -12.75 -4.13 -20.62
CA CYS A 29 -13.64 -5.16 -20.08
C CYS A 29 -13.93 -6.28 -21.09
N ALA A 30 -13.94 -6.01 -22.40
CA ALA A 30 -14.31 -6.99 -23.43
C ALA A 30 -13.62 -8.36 -23.33
N PRO A 31 -12.30 -8.48 -23.04
CA PRO A 31 -11.64 -9.78 -22.88
C PRO A 31 -12.23 -10.64 -21.76
N LEU A 32 -12.89 -10.04 -20.78
CA LEU A 32 -13.44 -10.72 -19.60
C LEU A 32 -14.92 -11.09 -19.76
N LEU A 33 -15.54 -10.77 -20.89
CA LEU A 33 -16.99 -10.89 -21.09
C LEU A 33 -17.34 -11.87 -22.21
N THR A 34 -18.51 -12.49 -22.07
CA THR A 34 -19.20 -13.11 -23.19
C THR A 34 -19.76 -12.05 -24.16
N ALA A 35 -20.13 -12.47 -25.37
CA ALA A 35 -20.73 -11.57 -26.37
C ALA A 35 -22.02 -10.89 -25.87
N ASP A 36 -22.87 -11.62 -25.15
CA ASP A 36 -24.12 -11.07 -24.61
C ASP A 36 -23.87 -10.04 -23.49
N GLU A 37 -22.89 -10.32 -22.63
CA GLU A 37 -22.48 -9.40 -21.56
C GLU A 37 -21.83 -8.12 -22.11
N LEU A 38 -21.01 -8.25 -23.15
CA LEU A 38 -20.43 -7.11 -23.84
C LEU A 38 -21.51 -6.26 -24.51
N ALA A 39 -22.44 -6.87 -25.25
CA ALA A 39 -23.55 -6.16 -25.89
C ALA A 39 -24.43 -5.42 -24.88
N ALA A 40 -24.72 -6.04 -23.74
CA ALA A 40 -25.44 -5.39 -22.64
C ALA A 40 -24.66 -4.18 -22.07
N THR A 41 -23.34 -4.31 -21.93
CA THR A 41 -22.46 -3.23 -21.46
C THR A 41 -22.40 -2.07 -22.48
N GLU A 42 -22.27 -2.37 -23.77
CA GLU A 42 -22.25 -1.39 -24.87
C GLU A 42 -23.54 -0.58 -24.97
N ALA A 43 -24.69 -1.23 -24.75
CA ALA A 43 -25.99 -0.56 -24.73
C ALA A 43 -26.06 0.51 -23.63
N GLU A 44 -25.58 0.19 -22.42
CA GLU A 44 -25.57 1.13 -21.30
C GLU A 44 -24.51 2.22 -21.45
N VAL A 45 -23.35 1.93 -22.04
CA VAL A 45 -22.37 2.95 -22.43
C VAL A 45 -22.98 3.94 -23.44
N THR A 46 -23.71 3.43 -24.43
CA THR A 46 -24.43 4.28 -25.41
C THR A 46 -25.46 5.17 -24.72
N ALA A 47 -26.24 4.61 -23.79
CA ALA A 47 -27.21 5.37 -23.00
C ALA A 47 -26.54 6.43 -22.09
N PHE A 48 -25.35 6.12 -21.54
CA PHE A 48 -24.56 7.04 -20.73
C PHE A 48 -24.02 8.24 -21.53
N LEU A 49 -23.61 7.99 -22.78
CA LEU A 49 -23.01 8.97 -23.69
C LEU A 49 -24.01 9.84 -24.47
N ARG A 50 -25.27 9.41 -24.57
CA ARG A 50 -26.29 10.09 -25.38
C ARG A 50 -26.43 11.57 -25.02
N PRO A 51 -26.86 12.45 -25.94
CA PRO A 51 -27.18 13.84 -25.61
C PRO A 51 -28.18 13.92 -24.44
N GLY A 52 -27.84 14.68 -23.40
CA GLY A 52 -28.64 14.76 -22.16
C GLY A 52 -28.62 13.50 -21.29
N GLY A 53 -27.75 12.53 -21.58
CA GLY A 53 -27.51 11.36 -20.74
C GLY A 53 -26.78 11.72 -19.43
N PRO A 54 -26.89 10.87 -18.40
CA PRO A 54 -26.33 11.17 -17.09
C PRO A 54 -24.80 11.32 -17.11
N GLY A 55 -24.09 10.63 -18.01
CA GLY A 55 -22.64 10.75 -18.13
C GLY A 55 -22.18 12.16 -18.50
N ARG A 56 -22.93 12.84 -19.37
CA ARG A 56 -22.65 14.22 -19.77
C ARG A 56 -22.79 15.19 -18.60
N THR A 57 -23.86 15.05 -17.83
CA THR A 57 -24.10 15.89 -16.64
C THR A 57 -23.02 15.69 -15.58
N LEU A 58 -22.66 14.44 -15.29
CA LEU A 58 -21.64 14.13 -14.30
C LEU A 58 -20.25 14.60 -14.75
N HIS A 59 -19.91 14.40 -16.03
CA HIS A 59 -18.64 14.85 -16.58
C HIS A 59 -18.52 16.38 -16.59
N ALA A 60 -19.58 17.11 -16.95
CA ALA A 60 -19.59 18.57 -16.87
C ALA A 60 -19.36 19.08 -15.44
N ALA A 61 -19.91 18.39 -14.44
CA ALA A 61 -19.64 18.72 -13.03
C ALA A 61 -18.19 18.43 -12.61
N LEU A 62 -17.54 17.44 -13.23
CA LEU A 62 -16.12 17.17 -13.03
C LEU A 62 -15.24 18.21 -13.72
N GLU A 63 -15.58 18.63 -14.94
CA GLU A 63 -14.90 19.72 -15.66
C GLU A 63 -14.98 21.03 -14.87
N GLU A 64 -16.15 21.35 -14.30
CA GLU A 64 -16.33 22.51 -13.41
C GLU A 64 -15.43 22.42 -12.17
N TYR A 65 -15.36 21.26 -11.55
CA TYR A 65 -14.49 21.01 -10.40
C TYR A 65 -13.01 21.17 -10.78
N ASP A 66 -12.56 20.55 -11.87
CA ASP A 66 -11.17 20.63 -12.33
C ASP A 66 -10.78 22.08 -12.71
N ALA A 67 -11.73 22.91 -13.16
CA ALA A 67 -11.51 24.32 -13.44
C ALA A 67 -11.50 25.24 -12.20
N THR A 68 -11.87 24.73 -11.01
CA THR A 68 -11.98 25.53 -9.79
C THR A 68 -10.60 25.94 -9.26
N GLU A 69 -10.45 27.21 -8.84
CA GLU A 69 -9.20 27.71 -8.25
C GLU A 69 -8.84 26.92 -6.98
N GLY A 70 -7.57 26.51 -6.87
CA GLY A 70 -7.07 25.72 -5.76
C GLY A 70 -7.19 24.20 -5.95
N VAL A 71 -7.92 23.73 -6.97
CA VAL A 71 -7.93 22.30 -7.35
C VAL A 71 -6.64 21.97 -8.10
N HIS A 72 -5.91 20.96 -7.61
CA HIS A 72 -4.64 20.49 -8.17
C HIS A 72 -4.87 19.45 -9.25
N SER A 73 -5.86 18.58 -9.04
CA SER A 73 -6.28 17.54 -9.97
C SER A 73 -7.79 17.28 -9.84
N TRP A 74 -8.43 16.90 -10.94
CA TRP A 74 -9.79 16.34 -10.92
C TRP A 74 -9.94 15.12 -9.98
N LEU A 75 -8.84 14.49 -9.57
CA LEU A 75 -8.79 13.39 -8.60
C LEU A 75 -8.68 13.82 -7.13
N ASP A 76 -8.58 15.11 -6.81
CA ASP A 76 -8.36 15.58 -5.44
C ASP A 76 -9.47 15.15 -4.47
N THR A 77 -10.72 15.04 -4.95
CA THR A 77 -11.83 14.49 -4.15
C THR A 77 -11.91 12.96 -4.26
N PHE A 78 -11.43 12.36 -5.35
CA PHE A 78 -11.47 10.92 -5.59
C PHE A 78 -10.70 10.14 -4.51
N TRP A 79 -9.46 10.53 -4.22
CA TRP A 79 -8.58 9.78 -3.31
C TRP A 79 -9.10 9.70 -1.86
N PRO A 80 -9.55 10.81 -1.23
CA PRO A 80 -10.22 10.75 0.06
C PRO A 80 -11.43 9.82 0.05
N TYR A 81 -12.29 9.89 -0.96
CA TYR A 81 -13.47 9.02 -1.03
C TYR A 81 -13.09 7.55 -1.23
N ARG A 82 -12.08 7.25 -2.03
CA ARG A 82 -11.60 5.88 -2.28
C ARG A 82 -11.03 5.23 -1.02
N TYR A 83 -10.16 5.93 -0.30
CA TYR A 83 -9.47 5.35 0.87
C TYR A 83 -10.21 5.61 2.18
N LEU A 84 -10.56 6.86 2.45
CA LEU A 84 -11.22 7.26 3.69
C LEU A 84 -12.71 6.93 3.67
N GLY A 85 -13.32 6.65 2.50
CA GLY A 85 -14.69 6.15 2.41
C GLY A 85 -14.84 4.65 2.69
N ARG A 86 -13.78 3.84 2.61
CA ARG A 86 -13.81 2.39 2.91
C ARG A 86 -14.31 2.15 4.33
N ARG A 87 -15.32 1.28 4.53
CA ARG A 87 -15.91 1.01 5.86
C ARG A 87 -15.45 -0.30 6.51
N ASP A 88 -14.78 -1.17 5.77
CA ASP A 88 -14.20 -2.42 6.31
C ASP A 88 -12.93 -2.17 7.12
N ARG A 89 -12.45 -3.21 7.81
CA ARG A 89 -11.17 -3.18 8.55
C ARG A 89 -10.03 -2.76 7.62
N ILE A 90 -9.11 -1.92 8.10
CA ILE A 90 -7.90 -1.54 7.34
C ILE A 90 -6.70 -2.42 7.66
N ALA A 91 -6.59 -2.90 8.91
CA ALA A 91 -5.61 -3.88 9.30
C ALA A 91 -5.77 -5.10 8.39
N LEU A 92 -4.66 -5.63 7.86
CA LEU A 92 -4.60 -6.67 6.82
C LEU A 92 -5.07 -6.21 5.42
N ASN A 93 -6.23 -5.55 5.29
CA ASN A 93 -6.86 -5.29 3.99
C ASN A 93 -6.40 -4.03 3.24
N ALA A 94 -5.84 -3.05 3.97
CA ALA A 94 -5.40 -1.78 3.40
C ALA A 94 -3.97 -1.44 3.84
N ASN A 95 -3.59 -1.77 5.08
CA ASN A 95 -2.20 -1.68 5.50
C ASN A 95 -1.33 -2.62 4.67
N PHE A 96 -0.10 -2.18 4.40
CA PHE A 96 0.91 -3.00 3.73
C PHE A 96 2.23 -2.95 4.52
N PHE A 97 3.14 -3.87 4.23
CA PHE A 97 4.42 -3.97 4.93
C PHE A 97 5.62 -4.14 4.02
N PHE A 98 6.80 -3.73 4.51
CA PHE A 98 8.09 -4.15 3.96
C PHE A 98 8.90 -4.89 5.03
N LEU A 99 9.43 -6.06 4.69
CA LEU A 99 10.45 -6.76 5.47
C LEU A 99 11.83 -6.26 5.02
N PHE A 100 12.59 -5.67 5.94
CA PHE A 100 13.89 -5.08 5.63
C PHE A 100 14.98 -6.15 5.50
N GLN A 101 16.06 -5.81 4.79
CA GLN A 101 17.29 -6.59 4.83
C GLN A 101 17.87 -6.62 6.25
N ASP A 102 18.35 -7.80 6.64
CA ASP A 102 18.99 -7.98 7.93
C ASP A 102 20.34 -7.25 7.99
N PRO A 103 20.80 -6.84 9.19
CA PRO A 103 22.17 -6.36 9.34
C PRO A 103 23.17 -7.39 8.79
N PRO A 104 24.30 -6.95 8.21
CA PRO A 104 25.33 -7.87 7.75
C PRO A 104 25.76 -8.84 8.87
N PRO A 105 25.97 -10.14 8.59
CA PRO A 105 26.27 -11.14 9.64
C PRO A 105 27.51 -10.83 10.49
N HIS A 106 28.46 -10.06 9.96
CA HIS A 106 29.68 -9.64 10.66
C HIS A 106 29.46 -8.42 11.58
N ARG A 107 28.27 -7.81 11.55
CA ARG A 107 27.86 -6.69 12.40
C ARG A 107 26.37 -6.86 12.79
N PRO A 108 26.04 -7.94 13.53
CA PRO A 108 24.68 -8.15 14.00
C PRO A 108 24.25 -7.00 14.91
N ARG A 109 22.94 -6.78 14.99
CA ARG A 109 22.36 -5.77 15.88
C ARG A 109 21.34 -6.48 16.76
N THR A 110 21.39 -6.20 18.05
CA THR A 110 20.29 -6.54 18.96
C THR A 110 19.03 -5.78 18.57
N GLN A 111 17.86 -6.23 19.05
CA GLN A 111 16.59 -5.53 18.83
C GLN A 111 16.68 -4.04 19.20
N VAL A 112 17.28 -3.71 20.35
CA VAL A 112 17.39 -2.33 20.85
C VAL A 112 18.30 -1.49 19.96
N GLU A 113 19.48 -2.00 19.58
CA GLU A 113 20.40 -1.28 18.68
C GLU A 113 19.77 -1.05 17.29
N ARG A 114 19.05 -2.07 16.77
CA ARG A 114 18.36 -1.96 15.47
C ARG A 114 17.24 -0.93 15.54
N ALA A 115 16.41 -0.96 16.59
CA ALA A 115 15.33 0.00 16.81
C ALA A 115 15.87 1.42 16.97
N ALA A 116 16.92 1.63 17.78
CA ALA A 116 17.56 2.94 17.94
C ALA A 116 18.10 3.49 16.61
N GLY A 117 18.73 2.63 15.80
CA GLY A 117 19.21 3.01 14.47
C GLY A 117 18.09 3.42 13.50
N LEU A 118 16.99 2.68 13.47
CA LEU A 118 15.81 3.01 12.65
C LEU A 118 15.16 4.32 13.11
N ILE A 119 15.04 4.54 14.44
CA ILE A 119 14.53 5.80 15.01
C ILE A 119 15.43 6.97 14.60
N ALA A 120 16.75 6.82 14.74
CA ALA A 120 17.70 7.86 14.35
C ALA A 120 17.61 8.19 12.84
N GLY A 121 17.47 7.18 11.98
CA GLY A 121 17.25 7.37 10.55
C GLY A 121 15.94 8.08 10.23
N ALA A 122 14.84 7.67 10.85
CA ALA A 122 13.52 8.31 10.69
C ALA A 122 13.52 9.77 11.14
N VAL A 123 14.12 10.06 12.31
CA VAL A 123 14.25 11.43 12.82
C VAL A 123 15.17 12.28 11.94
N ALA A 124 16.27 11.71 11.43
CA ALA A 124 17.14 12.41 10.48
C ALA A 124 16.40 12.78 9.18
N TYR A 125 15.61 11.85 8.64
CA TYR A 125 14.77 12.09 7.46
C TYR A 125 13.71 13.18 7.75
N LYS A 126 13.04 13.12 8.91
CA LYS A 126 12.11 14.17 9.34
C LYS A 126 12.77 15.53 9.34
N ARG A 127 13.96 15.67 9.96
CA ARG A 127 14.66 16.96 10.00
C ARG A 127 14.97 17.48 8.61
N GLN A 128 15.42 16.63 7.70
CA GLN A 128 15.69 17.02 6.33
C GLN A 128 14.42 17.47 5.61
N LEU A 129 13.29 16.79 5.83
CA LEU A 129 11.99 17.16 5.29
C LEU A 129 11.48 18.50 5.86
N ASP A 130 11.53 18.69 7.17
CA ASP A 130 11.13 19.93 7.85
C ASP A 130 11.93 21.14 7.36
N GLN A 131 13.21 20.94 7.08
CA GLN A 131 14.13 21.96 6.57
C GLN A 131 14.09 22.09 5.04
N GLU A 132 13.26 21.29 4.38
CA GLU A 132 13.18 21.12 2.92
C GLU A 132 14.55 20.92 2.23
N THR A 133 15.45 20.19 2.89
CA THR A 133 16.79 19.83 2.37
C THR A 133 16.81 18.45 1.72
N LEU A 134 15.72 17.69 1.85
CA LEU A 134 15.57 16.40 1.20
C LEU A 134 15.59 16.58 -0.33
N PRO A 135 16.48 15.90 -1.07
CA PRO A 135 16.58 16.08 -2.51
C PRO A 135 15.27 15.72 -3.23
N PRO A 136 14.76 16.58 -4.12
CA PRO A 136 13.64 16.26 -4.98
C PRO A 136 13.95 15.03 -5.84
N VAL A 137 12.99 14.12 -5.96
CA VAL A 137 13.14 12.89 -6.75
C VAL A 137 12.86 13.18 -8.23
N ALA A 138 13.70 12.64 -9.10
CA ALA A 138 13.47 12.64 -10.55
C ALA A 138 13.74 11.23 -11.11
N LEU A 139 12.81 10.71 -11.90
CA LEU A 139 12.95 9.43 -12.58
C LEU A 139 13.26 9.68 -14.06
N ARG A 140 14.44 9.24 -14.52
CA ARG A 140 14.92 9.47 -15.90
C ARG A 140 14.82 10.96 -16.32
N GLY A 141 15.11 11.87 -15.40
CA GLY A 141 15.05 13.31 -15.63
C GLY A 141 13.66 13.94 -15.49
N VAL A 142 12.61 13.15 -15.23
CA VAL A 142 11.25 13.65 -15.00
C VAL A 142 11.04 13.85 -13.48
N PRO A 143 10.83 15.09 -13.01
CA PRO A 143 10.50 15.35 -11.61
C PRO A 143 9.29 14.55 -11.12
N GLN A 144 9.32 14.16 -9.86
CA GLN A 144 8.25 13.43 -9.21
C GLN A 144 7.64 14.28 -8.09
N SER A 145 6.33 14.13 -7.87
CA SER A 145 5.62 14.70 -6.72
C SER A 145 6.23 14.20 -5.42
N MET A 146 6.46 15.14 -4.51
CA MET A 146 7.00 14.89 -3.19
C MET A 146 5.93 15.07 -2.10
N VAL A 147 4.71 15.48 -2.47
CA VAL A 147 3.63 15.86 -1.53
C VAL A 147 3.34 14.80 -0.48
N GLN A 148 3.41 13.51 -0.82
CA GLN A 148 3.13 12.41 0.10
C GLN A 148 4.08 12.39 1.31
N ASN A 149 5.29 12.96 1.20
CA ASN A 149 6.21 13.05 2.33
C ASN A 149 5.63 13.84 3.51
N LYS A 150 4.69 14.76 3.26
CA LYS A 150 3.98 15.53 4.29
C LYS A 150 3.19 14.66 5.27
N TYR A 151 2.89 13.41 4.89
CA TYR A 151 2.11 12.47 5.68
C TYR A 151 2.96 11.37 6.33
N LEU A 152 4.29 11.42 6.24
CA LEU A 152 5.17 10.43 6.89
C LEU A 152 5.20 10.56 8.41
N PHE A 153 5.11 11.79 8.92
CA PHE A 153 5.27 12.10 10.33
C PHE A 153 4.05 12.77 10.92
N SER A 154 3.67 12.34 12.12
CA SER A 154 2.54 12.92 12.86
C SER A 154 1.21 12.86 12.11
N ALA A 155 1.09 11.87 11.22
CA ALA A 155 -0.10 11.58 10.48
C ALA A 155 -0.78 10.32 11.04
N THR A 156 -2.09 10.42 11.26
CA THR A 156 -2.92 9.33 11.78
C THR A 156 -4.29 9.40 11.11
N ARG A 157 -4.77 8.28 10.59
CA ARG A 157 -6.14 8.16 10.10
C ARG A 157 -7.11 8.15 11.28
N ILE A 158 -8.17 8.94 11.21
CA ILE A 158 -9.17 9.05 12.27
C ILE A 158 -10.47 8.39 11.79
N PRO A 159 -11.00 7.38 12.50
CA PRO A 159 -12.24 6.72 12.09
C PRO A 159 -13.43 7.68 12.20
N GLY A 160 -14.30 7.65 11.20
CA GLY A 160 -15.56 8.40 11.21
C GLY A 160 -16.76 7.53 10.87
N ALA A 161 -17.97 7.97 11.24
CA ALA A 161 -19.17 7.15 11.09
C ALA A 161 -19.52 6.84 9.62
N ARG A 162 -19.27 7.79 8.71
CA ARG A 162 -19.56 7.65 7.27
C ARG A 162 -18.31 7.66 6.40
N GLN A 163 -17.33 8.44 6.80
CA GLN A 163 -16.05 8.58 6.15
C GLN A 163 -15.02 8.91 7.23
N ASP A 164 -13.83 8.35 7.09
CA ASP A 164 -12.70 8.69 7.95
C ASP A 164 -12.13 10.06 7.56
N SER A 165 -11.26 10.58 8.41
CA SER A 165 -10.42 11.73 8.10
C SER A 165 -8.96 11.38 8.35
N VAL A 166 -8.07 12.30 8.02
CA VAL A 166 -6.67 12.21 8.39
C VAL A 166 -6.34 13.40 9.26
N ARG A 167 -5.70 13.13 10.38
CA ARG A 167 -5.03 14.15 11.18
C ARG A 167 -3.57 14.16 10.78
N SER A 168 -3.09 15.26 10.21
CA SER A 168 -1.70 15.42 9.80
C SER A 168 -1.26 16.89 9.86
N PRO A 169 0.05 17.16 9.84
CA PRO A 169 0.57 18.50 9.60
C PRO A 169 0.30 18.95 8.15
N TYR A 170 0.70 20.18 7.84
CA TYR A 170 0.56 20.82 6.54
C TYR A 170 -0.90 21.04 6.09
N THR A 171 -1.76 21.39 7.04
CA THR A 171 -3.16 21.81 6.84
C THR A 171 -3.35 23.26 7.29
N ASP A 172 -4.46 23.91 6.96
CA ASP A 172 -4.74 25.28 7.46
C ASP A 172 -4.76 25.37 8.99
N ALA A 173 -5.24 24.31 9.65
CA ALA A 173 -5.29 24.22 11.11
C ALA A 173 -3.92 23.87 11.74
N TRP A 174 -3.05 23.18 10.98
CA TRP A 174 -1.71 22.80 11.40
C TRP A 174 -0.74 22.98 10.22
N PRO A 175 -0.22 24.20 9.98
CA PRO A 175 0.51 24.53 8.73
C PRO A 175 1.82 23.76 8.53
N GLY A 176 2.27 23.03 9.55
CA GLY A 176 3.49 22.24 9.51
C GLY A 176 4.77 23.10 9.61
N PRO A 177 5.95 22.45 9.74
CA PRO A 177 6.12 21.02 10.05
C PRO A 177 5.55 20.64 11.42
N SER A 178 5.47 19.34 11.71
CA SER A 178 5.07 18.88 13.05
C SER A 178 6.06 19.35 14.12
N ASP A 179 5.52 19.85 15.23
CA ASP A 179 6.24 20.26 16.46
C ASP A 179 6.35 19.12 17.50
N ALA A 180 5.74 17.96 17.21
CA ALA A 180 5.85 16.79 18.07
C ALA A 180 7.31 16.34 18.23
N ARG A 181 7.66 15.93 19.44
CA ARG A 181 9.02 15.49 19.81
C ARG A 181 9.12 14.02 20.12
N HIS A 182 8.00 13.32 20.17
CA HIS A 182 7.88 11.96 20.69
C HIS A 182 7.44 10.98 19.61
N ILE A 183 7.73 9.72 19.91
CA ILE A 183 7.11 8.56 19.28
C ILE A 183 6.26 7.83 20.30
N VAL A 184 5.44 6.89 19.84
CA VAL A 184 4.84 5.87 20.72
C VAL A 184 5.53 4.55 20.48
N VAL A 185 6.06 3.96 21.55
CA VAL A 185 6.67 2.64 21.56
C VAL A 185 5.69 1.63 22.15
N PHE A 186 5.42 0.56 21.41
CA PHE A 186 4.62 -0.57 21.83
C PHE A 186 5.54 -1.70 22.29
N HIS A 187 5.24 -2.29 23.45
CA HIS A 187 5.89 -3.50 23.92
C HIS A 187 4.92 -4.35 24.72
N ARG A 188 4.72 -5.61 24.30
CA ARG A 188 3.82 -6.58 24.95
C ARG A 188 2.40 -6.04 25.19
N GLY A 189 1.87 -5.30 24.21
CA GLY A 189 0.54 -4.68 24.27
C GLY A 189 0.45 -3.39 25.10
N SER A 190 1.52 -3.00 25.80
CA SER A 190 1.62 -1.72 26.50
C SER A 190 2.13 -0.61 25.57
N MET A 191 1.72 0.63 25.83
CA MET A 191 2.07 1.80 25.02
C MET A 191 2.88 2.80 25.86
N PHE A 192 3.93 3.36 25.28
CA PHE A 192 4.80 4.33 25.95
C PHE A 192 5.09 5.51 25.04
N ARG A 193 4.82 6.71 25.53
CA ARG A 193 5.32 7.95 24.96
C ARG A 193 6.83 8.01 25.22
N MET A 194 7.64 8.16 24.18
CA MET A 194 9.08 8.34 24.31
C MET A 194 9.55 9.53 23.48
N ASP A 195 10.20 10.50 24.11
CA ASP A 195 10.79 11.63 23.39
C ASP A 195 11.99 11.15 22.54
N VAL A 196 12.07 11.62 21.29
CA VAL A 196 13.17 11.37 20.35
C VAL A 196 13.84 12.67 19.87
N LEU A 197 13.23 13.81 20.21
CA LEU A 197 13.81 15.15 20.12
C LEU A 197 13.82 15.77 21.52
N GLY A 198 14.95 16.35 21.92
CA GLY A 198 15.07 17.09 23.18
C GLY A 198 14.24 18.38 23.17
N PRO A 199 14.11 19.08 24.31
CA PRO A 199 13.30 20.30 24.41
C PRO A 199 13.69 21.43 23.45
N ASP A 200 14.94 21.46 23.00
CA ASP A 200 15.47 22.41 22.00
C ASP A 200 15.32 21.92 20.54
N GLY A 201 14.60 20.83 20.31
CA GLY A 201 14.36 20.22 19.00
C GLY A 201 15.55 19.42 18.46
N VAL A 202 16.57 19.15 19.27
CA VAL A 202 17.74 18.38 18.85
C VAL A 202 17.54 16.89 19.06
N PRO A 203 17.83 16.03 18.06
CA PRO A 203 17.69 14.59 18.23
C PRO A 203 18.55 14.02 19.36
N TYR A 204 18.03 13.01 20.05
CA TYR A 204 18.80 12.21 20.99
C TYR A 204 19.85 11.37 20.25
N GLY A 205 21.02 11.18 20.87
CA GLY A 205 22.06 10.28 20.37
C GLY A 205 21.65 8.80 20.47
N LEU A 206 22.35 7.93 19.76
CA LEU A 206 22.03 6.49 19.73
C LEU A 206 21.99 5.86 21.12
N ASP A 207 23.01 6.10 21.96
CA ASP A 207 23.09 5.53 23.31
C ASP A 207 21.90 5.97 24.19
N ASP A 208 21.42 7.20 24.04
CA ASP A 208 20.26 7.71 24.77
C ASP A 208 18.98 7.02 24.26
N LEU A 209 18.81 6.89 22.94
CA LEU A 209 17.68 6.17 22.35
C LEU A 209 17.64 4.72 22.82
N GLU A 210 18.78 4.04 22.86
CA GLU A 210 18.90 2.69 23.42
C GLU A 210 18.50 2.64 24.90
N ALA A 211 18.95 3.61 25.70
CA ALA A 211 18.56 3.71 27.11
C ALA A 211 17.04 3.90 27.28
N GLY A 212 16.42 4.75 26.43
CA GLY A 212 14.97 4.94 26.40
C GLY A 212 14.20 3.67 26.03
N LEU A 213 14.65 2.96 25.00
CA LEU A 213 14.04 1.68 24.59
C LEU A 213 14.17 0.60 25.67
N ARG A 214 15.31 0.52 26.37
CA ARG A 214 15.48 -0.39 27.52
C ARG A 214 14.58 0.02 28.69
N ALA A 215 14.37 1.31 28.91
CA ALA A 215 13.43 1.80 29.91
C ALA A 215 11.98 1.40 29.57
N VAL A 216 11.59 1.46 28.30
CA VAL A 216 10.30 0.94 27.79
C VAL A 216 10.18 -0.56 28.06
N GLN A 217 11.16 -1.37 27.65
CA GLN A 217 11.15 -2.82 27.88
C GLN A 217 11.03 -3.17 29.38
N LYS A 218 11.73 -2.41 30.24
CA LYS A 218 11.66 -2.59 31.69
C LYS A 218 10.29 -2.21 32.25
N ALA A 219 9.69 -1.13 31.77
CA ALA A 219 8.39 -0.66 32.23
C ALA A 219 7.24 -1.57 31.76
N GLY A 220 7.36 -2.12 30.54
CA GLY A 220 6.43 -3.09 29.95
C GLY A 220 6.85 -4.56 30.12
N ALA A 221 7.57 -4.88 31.21
CA ALA A 221 8.09 -6.23 31.43
C ALA A 221 6.96 -7.28 31.54
N GLU A 222 5.82 -6.90 32.11
CA GLU A 222 4.63 -7.76 32.17
C GLU A 222 3.73 -7.50 30.96
N PRO A 223 3.29 -8.53 30.22
CA PRO A 223 2.34 -8.37 29.13
C PRO A 223 1.04 -7.71 29.59
N ALA A 224 0.55 -6.75 28.79
CA ALA A 224 -0.74 -6.14 29.03
C ALA A 224 -1.86 -7.19 28.83
N PRO A 225 -2.86 -7.25 29.73
CA PRO A 225 -4.06 -8.03 29.48
C PRO A 225 -4.72 -7.64 28.16
N ALA A 226 -5.16 -8.64 27.38
CA ALA A 226 -5.76 -8.41 26.06
C ALA A 226 -6.96 -7.44 26.09
N ASP A 227 -7.71 -7.40 27.21
CA ASP A 227 -8.85 -6.49 27.40
C ASP A 227 -8.45 -5.05 27.80
N THR A 228 -7.15 -4.77 27.90
CA THR A 228 -6.60 -3.42 28.16
C THR A 228 -5.79 -2.86 27.00
N SER A 229 -5.38 -3.71 26.05
CA SER A 229 -4.57 -3.32 24.89
C SER A 229 -5.44 -2.61 23.84
N VAL A 230 -5.69 -1.31 24.03
CA VAL A 230 -6.59 -0.49 23.20
C VAL A 230 -6.23 -0.48 21.71
N GLY A 231 -4.99 -0.81 21.34
CA GLY A 231 -4.57 -1.01 19.95
C GLY A 231 -5.48 -1.95 19.16
N HIS A 232 -6.08 -2.95 19.81
CA HIS A 232 -7.05 -3.86 19.19
C HIS A 232 -8.25 -3.15 18.57
N LEU A 233 -8.69 -2.01 19.11
CA LEU A 233 -9.85 -1.30 18.56
C LEU A 233 -9.58 -0.76 17.14
N THR A 234 -8.31 -0.49 16.79
CA THR A 234 -7.92 -0.06 15.43
C THR A 234 -8.11 -1.14 14.36
N THR A 235 -8.38 -2.38 14.78
CA THR A 235 -8.59 -3.54 13.89
C THR A 235 -10.06 -3.73 13.51
N MET A 236 -10.97 -2.99 14.14
CA MET A 236 -12.41 -3.08 13.88
C MET A 236 -12.78 -2.51 12.50
N ALA A 237 -13.99 -2.81 12.03
CA ALA A 237 -14.55 -2.11 10.87
C ALA A 237 -14.66 -0.60 11.20
N ARG A 238 -14.48 0.28 10.20
CA ARG A 238 -14.24 1.72 10.46
C ARG A 238 -15.38 2.41 11.19
N ALA A 239 -16.62 2.08 10.85
CA ALA A 239 -17.78 2.64 11.51
C ALA A 239 -17.90 2.18 12.97
N GLU A 240 -17.56 0.92 13.26
CA GLU A 240 -17.56 0.39 14.62
C GLU A 240 -16.41 0.99 15.43
N TRP A 241 -15.22 1.11 14.83
CA TRP A 241 -14.09 1.79 15.45
C TRP A 241 -14.44 3.26 15.76
N ALA A 242 -15.11 3.97 14.85
CA ALA A 242 -15.54 5.34 15.10
C ALA A 242 -16.43 5.45 16.36
N ALA A 243 -17.39 4.52 16.53
CA ALA A 243 -18.25 4.48 17.70
C ALA A 243 -17.49 4.11 18.99
N ALA A 244 -16.57 3.14 18.92
CA ALA A 244 -15.74 2.74 20.04
C ALA A 244 -14.75 3.84 20.46
N ARG A 245 -14.15 4.57 19.51
CA ARG A 245 -13.28 5.73 19.78
C ARG A 245 -14.03 6.84 20.51
N GLU A 246 -15.26 7.15 20.11
CA GLU A 246 -16.07 8.16 20.83
C GLU A 246 -16.48 7.69 22.22
N SER A 247 -16.78 6.40 22.40
CA SER A 247 -17.04 5.82 23.72
C SER A 247 -15.81 5.90 24.63
N LEU A 248 -14.62 5.64 24.08
CA LEU A 248 -13.33 5.77 24.76
C LEU A 248 -13.08 7.20 25.22
N ARG A 249 -13.30 8.20 24.34
CA ARG A 249 -13.15 9.63 24.66
C ARG A 249 -14.15 10.11 25.70
N ALA A 250 -15.41 9.69 25.61
CA ALA A 250 -16.45 10.08 26.54
C ALA A 250 -16.24 9.50 27.95
N ARG A 251 -15.50 8.38 28.07
CA ARG A 251 -15.31 7.69 29.34
C ARG A 251 -14.50 8.48 30.35
N HIS A 252 -13.40 9.10 29.93
CA HIS A 252 -12.49 9.81 30.83
C HIS A 252 -11.61 10.81 30.07
N PRO A 253 -11.32 12.02 30.61
CA PRO A 253 -10.47 13.01 29.94
C PRO A 253 -9.07 12.48 29.56
N ARG A 254 -8.44 11.66 30.43
CA ARG A 254 -7.14 11.01 30.12
C ARG A 254 -7.15 10.18 28.84
N ASN A 255 -8.29 9.65 28.41
CA ASN A 255 -8.35 8.89 27.16
C ASN A 255 -8.22 9.79 25.94
N ALA A 256 -8.70 11.04 26.04
CA ALA A 256 -8.46 12.04 25.01
C ALA A 256 -6.97 12.44 24.97
N ASP A 257 -6.32 12.59 26.13
CA ASP A 257 -4.87 12.86 26.21
C ASP A 257 -4.04 11.69 25.65
N ALA A 258 -4.43 10.44 25.95
CA ALA A 258 -3.78 9.24 25.42
C ALA A 258 -3.93 9.12 23.90
N LEU A 259 -5.12 9.44 23.35
CA LEU A 259 -5.31 9.52 21.90
C LEU A 259 -4.49 10.67 21.30
N GLU A 260 -4.40 11.81 21.97
CA GLU A 260 -3.57 12.94 21.54
C GLU A 260 -2.09 12.54 21.43
N ASP A 261 -1.56 11.84 22.44
CA ASP A 261 -0.19 11.32 22.42
C ASP A 261 0.06 10.41 21.22
N ILE A 262 -0.85 9.47 20.92
CA ILE A 262 -0.71 8.54 19.80
C ILE A 262 -0.87 9.23 18.45
N GLU A 263 -1.91 10.05 18.31
CA GLU A 263 -2.30 10.67 17.04
C GLU A 263 -1.29 11.74 16.59
N THR A 264 -0.63 12.42 17.54
CA THR A 264 0.41 13.43 17.26
C THR A 264 1.83 12.88 17.20
N ALA A 265 2.08 11.66 17.68
CA ALA A 265 3.41 11.05 17.66
C ALA A 265 4.04 11.07 16.26
N LEU A 266 5.36 11.22 16.17
CA LEU A 266 6.04 11.26 14.87
C LEU A 266 5.78 9.99 14.06
N PHE A 267 5.90 8.84 14.69
CA PHE A 267 5.61 7.51 14.17
C PHE A 267 5.49 6.54 15.35
N CYS A 268 5.15 5.27 15.10
CA CYS A 268 5.13 4.22 16.10
C CYS A 268 6.33 3.28 15.96
N VAL A 269 6.78 2.70 17.07
CA VAL A 269 7.78 1.62 17.10
C VAL A 269 7.19 0.44 17.87
N CYS A 270 7.17 -0.75 17.29
CA CYS A 270 6.64 -1.96 17.92
C CYS A 270 7.79 -2.91 18.21
N LEU A 271 8.05 -3.18 19.49
CA LEU A 271 9.08 -4.12 19.94
C LEU A 271 8.42 -5.46 20.25
N GLU A 272 8.55 -6.42 19.33
CA GLU A 272 8.05 -7.78 19.56
C GLU A 272 8.98 -8.55 20.50
N ASP A 273 8.43 -9.30 21.44
CA ASP A 273 9.22 -10.05 22.42
C ASP A 273 9.51 -11.49 21.99
N PHE A 274 9.24 -11.81 20.72
CA PHE A 274 9.54 -13.07 20.09
C PHE A 274 10.37 -12.87 18.80
N ALA A 275 10.98 -13.96 18.33
CA ALA A 275 11.65 -14.02 17.04
C ALA A 275 10.82 -14.92 16.10
N PRO A 276 10.46 -14.46 14.90
CA PRO A 276 9.66 -15.26 13.97
C PRO A 276 10.43 -16.52 13.54
N ALA A 277 9.80 -17.68 13.37
CA ALA A 277 10.48 -18.92 13.01
C ALA A 277 11.16 -18.86 11.62
N GLY A 278 10.69 -17.98 10.73
CA GLY A 278 11.25 -17.80 9.40
C GLY A 278 10.72 -16.55 8.68
N ILE A 279 11.01 -16.45 7.38
CA ILE A 279 10.60 -15.31 6.55
C ILE A 279 9.08 -15.21 6.42
N GLN A 280 8.39 -16.35 6.26
CA GLN A 280 6.93 -16.39 6.15
C GLN A 280 6.27 -15.74 7.37
N GLU A 281 6.58 -16.24 8.57
CA GLU A 281 6.03 -15.70 9.82
C GLU A 281 6.45 -14.25 10.04
N ALA A 282 7.69 -13.86 9.69
CA ALA A 282 8.10 -12.46 9.77
C ALA A 282 7.22 -11.55 8.89
N CYS A 283 6.86 -11.99 7.68
CA CYS A 283 5.97 -11.26 6.79
C CYS A 283 4.54 -11.17 7.34
N ASP A 284 4.00 -12.29 7.83
CA ASP A 284 2.66 -12.37 8.42
C ASP A 284 2.53 -11.45 9.63
N GLU A 285 3.53 -11.48 10.52
CA GLU A 285 3.56 -10.65 11.72
C GLU A 285 3.67 -9.15 11.38
N LEU A 286 4.45 -8.79 10.34
CA LEU A 286 4.53 -7.40 9.86
C LEU A 286 3.20 -6.92 9.26
N LEU A 287 2.43 -7.79 8.60
CA LEU A 287 1.16 -7.43 7.99
C LEU A 287 0.03 -7.30 9.02
N TYR A 288 -0.15 -8.31 9.87
CA TYR A 288 -1.34 -8.45 10.73
C TYR A 288 -1.07 -9.04 12.13
N GLY A 289 0.19 -9.14 12.55
CA GLY A 289 0.66 -9.70 13.84
C GLY A 289 0.03 -9.12 15.11
N ASP A 290 0.58 -9.43 16.29
CA ASP A 290 -0.11 -9.11 17.56
C ASP A 290 -0.64 -7.66 17.63
N ARG A 291 -1.95 -7.63 17.83
CA ARG A 291 -2.88 -6.61 17.39
C ARG A 291 -3.04 -5.53 18.44
N GLY A 292 -2.68 -5.86 19.68
CA GLY A 292 -2.59 -4.94 20.81
C GLY A 292 -1.24 -4.22 20.86
N ASN A 293 -0.21 -4.77 20.20
CA ASN A 293 1.14 -4.21 20.12
C ASN A 293 1.32 -3.29 18.88
N ARG A 294 0.23 -2.76 18.33
CA ARG A 294 0.19 -1.90 17.14
C ARG A 294 -0.91 -0.84 17.21
N TRP A 295 -0.79 0.15 16.33
CA TRP A 295 -1.84 1.13 16.03
C TRP A 295 -1.99 1.27 14.51
N PHE A 296 -2.91 0.50 13.91
CA PHE A 296 -3.02 0.36 12.44
C PHE A 296 -3.44 1.65 11.71
N ASP A 297 -3.97 2.62 12.45
CA ASP A 297 -4.32 3.95 11.93
C ASP A 297 -3.10 4.86 11.77
N LYS A 298 -1.95 4.52 12.36
CA LYS A 298 -0.74 5.35 12.27
C LYS A 298 -0.15 5.24 10.87
N ALA A 299 0.21 6.37 10.27
CA ALA A 299 0.82 6.40 8.95
C ALA A 299 2.01 5.45 8.82
N VAL A 300 2.90 5.43 9.83
CA VAL A 300 4.10 4.58 9.85
C VAL A 300 4.29 3.94 11.22
N SER A 301 4.45 2.61 11.22
CA SER A 301 4.89 1.81 12.37
C SER A 301 6.13 1.00 12.01
N LEU A 302 7.26 1.27 12.66
CA LEU A 302 8.48 0.45 12.55
C LEU A 302 8.38 -0.73 13.51
N ILE A 303 8.63 -1.94 13.04
CA ILE A 303 8.45 -3.17 13.82
C ILE A 303 9.79 -3.87 13.92
N VAL A 304 10.21 -4.24 15.13
CA VAL A 304 11.50 -4.89 15.38
C VAL A 304 11.29 -6.12 16.24
N PHE A 305 11.64 -7.28 15.70
CA PHE A 305 11.56 -8.57 16.39
C PHE A 305 12.70 -8.76 17.39
N ALA A 306 12.57 -9.72 18.31
CA ALA A 306 13.53 -9.95 19.39
C ALA A 306 14.95 -10.29 18.89
N ASP A 307 15.07 -10.88 17.69
CA ASP A 307 16.34 -11.22 17.05
C ASP A 307 16.92 -10.10 16.16
N GLY A 308 16.25 -8.94 16.10
CA GLY A 308 16.70 -7.79 15.31
C GLY A 308 16.22 -7.78 13.86
N ARG A 309 15.49 -8.81 13.38
CA ARG A 309 14.71 -8.67 12.14
C ARG A 309 13.75 -7.49 12.28
N ALA A 310 13.53 -6.77 11.19
CA ALA A 310 12.72 -5.56 11.25
C ALA A 310 11.96 -5.32 9.95
N GLY A 311 10.89 -4.56 10.07
CA GLY A 311 10.12 -4.08 8.93
C GLY A 311 9.32 -2.84 9.28
N ILE A 312 8.40 -2.51 8.40
CA ILE A 312 7.50 -1.36 8.53
C ILE A 312 6.10 -1.81 8.16
N ASN A 313 5.10 -1.35 8.89
CA ASN A 313 3.69 -1.40 8.53
C ASN A 313 3.20 0.03 8.26
N VAL A 314 2.44 0.22 7.19
CA VAL A 314 2.05 1.54 6.68
C VAL A 314 0.54 1.60 6.50
N GLU A 315 -0.07 2.70 6.93
CA GLU A 315 -1.46 3.04 6.58
C GLU A 315 -1.50 3.75 5.22
N HIS A 316 -2.33 3.24 4.31
CA HIS A 316 -2.21 3.50 2.87
C HIS A 316 -2.95 4.77 2.40
N CYS A 317 -3.79 5.41 3.21
CA CYS A 317 -4.72 6.43 2.70
C CYS A 317 -4.01 7.63 2.06
N GLU A 318 -2.87 8.06 2.60
CA GLU A 318 -2.07 9.19 2.08
C GLU A 318 -0.69 8.80 1.52
N LEU A 319 -0.30 7.54 1.67
CA LEU A 319 1.05 7.05 1.36
C LEU A 319 0.99 5.88 0.38
N ASP A 320 1.68 6.02 -0.75
CA ASP A 320 1.89 4.93 -1.71
C ASP A 320 3.26 4.27 -1.50
N GLY A 321 3.37 3.01 -1.95
CA GLY A 321 4.59 2.20 -1.79
C GLY A 321 5.87 2.88 -2.29
N THR A 322 5.81 3.68 -3.37
CA THR A 322 7.00 4.38 -3.89
C THR A 322 7.56 5.46 -2.96
N THR A 323 6.70 6.13 -2.17
CA THR A 323 7.13 7.10 -1.17
C THR A 323 7.77 6.39 0.02
N ILE A 324 7.16 5.29 0.47
CA ILE A 324 7.70 4.47 1.57
C ILE A 324 9.00 3.79 1.18
N LEU A 325 9.17 3.37 -0.08
CA LEU A 325 10.43 2.83 -0.60
C LEU A 325 11.54 3.87 -0.46
N ALA A 326 11.33 5.09 -0.94
CA ALA A 326 12.32 6.17 -0.81
C ALA A 326 12.65 6.48 0.66
N PHE A 327 11.65 6.48 1.54
CA PHE A 327 11.86 6.63 2.97
C PHE A 327 12.69 5.48 3.56
N THR A 328 12.32 4.23 3.25
CA THR A 328 13.00 3.01 3.71
C THR A 328 14.44 2.96 3.24
N ASP A 329 14.70 3.28 1.97
CA ASP A 329 16.05 3.34 1.40
C ASP A 329 16.88 4.40 2.11
N ALA A 330 16.33 5.59 2.36
CA ALA A 330 17.04 6.61 3.10
C ALA A 330 17.41 6.17 4.53
N LEU A 331 16.54 5.40 5.19
CA LEU A 331 16.80 4.83 6.52
C LEU A 331 17.93 3.79 6.48
N LEU A 332 17.95 2.91 5.48
CA LEU A 332 18.78 1.70 5.46
C LEU A 332 20.09 1.84 4.68
N ASP A 333 20.17 2.73 3.68
CA ASP A 333 21.38 2.98 2.89
C ASP A 333 22.49 3.69 3.69
N THR A 334 22.12 4.36 4.78
CA THR A 334 23.04 5.12 5.62
C THR A 334 23.15 4.47 7.00
N PRO A 335 24.37 4.20 7.51
CA PRO A 335 24.55 3.66 8.86
C PRO A 335 23.94 4.57 9.93
N ALA A 336 23.41 3.96 10.99
CA ALA A 336 22.80 4.67 12.12
C ALA A 336 23.71 5.75 12.71
N GLU A 337 25.02 5.48 12.81
CA GLU A 337 25.98 6.44 13.36
C GLU A 337 26.13 7.68 12.45
N GLU A 338 25.96 7.51 11.14
CA GLU A 338 25.99 8.62 10.19
C GLU A 338 24.69 9.43 10.21
N HIS A 339 23.54 8.77 10.36
CA HIS A 339 22.27 9.46 10.61
C HIS A 339 22.33 10.33 11.86
N SER A 340 22.84 9.76 12.96
CA SER A 340 23.05 10.46 14.23
C SER A 340 23.96 11.69 14.03
N ARG A 341 25.10 11.53 13.33
CA ARG A 341 26.04 12.62 13.08
C ARG A 341 25.44 13.73 12.21
N ARG A 342 24.83 13.38 11.07
CA ARG A 342 24.28 14.36 10.10
C ARG A 342 23.07 15.13 10.64
N SER A 343 22.26 14.50 11.49
CA SER A 343 21.09 15.14 12.11
C SER A 343 21.45 16.11 13.25
N GLY A 344 22.73 16.14 13.65
CA GLY A 344 23.22 16.91 14.79
C GLY A 344 22.80 16.31 16.14
N ALA A 345 22.48 15.01 16.16
CA ALA A 345 22.13 14.31 17.39
C ALA A 345 23.30 14.35 18.38
N ARG A 346 22.98 14.47 19.66
CA ARG A 346 23.97 14.51 20.74
C ARG A 346 23.41 13.83 21.98
N SER A 347 24.28 13.48 22.92
CA SER A 347 23.81 12.98 24.21
C SER A 347 23.12 14.08 25.01
N GLN A 348 21.96 13.75 25.54
CA GLN A 348 21.07 14.57 26.36
C GLN A 348 20.58 13.80 27.60
N GLY A 349 21.11 12.58 27.81
CA GLY A 349 20.68 11.66 28.85
C GLY A 349 19.51 10.78 28.38
N GLN A 350 19.06 9.87 29.26
CA GLN A 350 17.93 8.99 28.95
C GLN A 350 16.69 9.83 28.56
N PRO A 351 16.05 9.55 27.42
CA PRO A 351 14.83 10.23 27.02
C PRO A 351 13.70 10.05 28.04
N ALA A 352 12.78 11.01 28.07
CA ALA A 352 11.55 10.87 28.85
C ALA A 352 10.72 9.70 28.29
N VAL A 353 10.30 8.81 29.18
CA VAL A 353 9.45 7.65 28.87
C VAL A 353 8.27 7.65 29.83
N GLU A 354 7.06 7.73 29.29
CA GLU A 354 5.82 7.80 30.07
C GLU A 354 4.80 6.79 29.53
N PRO A 355 4.14 6.00 30.40
CA PRO A 355 3.13 5.06 29.95
C PRO A 355 1.88 5.80 29.42
N VAL A 356 1.38 5.39 28.27
CA VAL A 356 0.10 5.86 27.72
C VAL A 356 -0.99 4.91 28.18
N VAL A 357 -1.83 5.37 29.12
CA VAL A 357 -2.81 4.53 29.82
C VAL A 357 -4.23 5.00 29.51
N PHE A 358 -5.11 4.05 29.19
CA PHE A 358 -6.53 4.29 29.02
C PHE A 358 -7.31 3.87 30.26
N GLU A 359 -8.25 4.72 30.68
CA GLU A 359 -9.25 4.41 31.70
C GLU A 359 -10.42 3.68 31.04
N LEU A 360 -10.57 2.39 31.35
CA LEU A 360 -11.55 1.49 30.76
C LEU A 360 -12.51 0.94 31.83
N ASP A 361 -13.81 1.00 31.56
CA ASP A 361 -14.81 0.22 32.31
C ASP A 361 -14.98 -1.18 31.72
N ASP A 362 -15.85 -2.00 32.33
CA ASP A 362 -16.09 -3.39 31.91
C ASP A 362 -16.63 -3.48 30.47
N THR A 363 -17.40 -2.48 30.03
CA THR A 363 -17.94 -2.42 28.66
C THR A 363 -16.82 -2.20 27.66
N LEU A 364 -15.96 -1.21 27.88
CA LEU A 364 -14.81 -0.94 27.02
C LEU A 364 -13.82 -2.11 27.01
N ARG A 365 -13.55 -2.71 28.17
CA ARG A 365 -12.71 -3.92 28.28
C ARG A 365 -13.26 -5.07 27.46
N SER A 366 -14.57 -5.30 27.54
CA SER A 366 -15.25 -6.30 26.72
C SER A 366 -15.15 -5.99 25.22
N GLN A 367 -15.23 -4.72 24.82
CA GLN A 367 -15.07 -4.32 23.42
C GLN A 367 -13.64 -4.54 22.92
N VAL A 368 -12.63 -4.18 23.70
CA VAL A 368 -11.22 -4.41 23.37
C VAL A 368 -10.97 -5.91 23.19
N ARG A 369 -11.45 -6.75 24.11
CA ARG A 369 -11.34 -8.21 24.02
C ARG A 369 -12.03 -8.77 22.77
N ALA A 370 -13.26 -8.34 22.50
CA ALA A 370 -14.00 -8.78 21.32
C ALA A 370 -13.31 -8.37 20.01
N ALA A 371 -12.71 -7.17 19.96
CA ALA A 371 -11.92 -6.73 18.82
C ALA A 371 -10.66 -7.60 18.63
N ALA A 372 -9.99 -7.96 19.73
CA ALA A 372 -8.84 -8.86 19.71
C ALA A 372 -9.21 -10.26 19.17
N GLU A 373 -10.26 -10.87 19.72
CA GLU A 373 -10.75 -12.20 19.30
C GLU A 373 -11.19 -12.19 17.83
N ALA A 374 -12.00 -11.21 17.43
CA ALA A 374 -12.51 -11.12 16.07
C ALA A 374 -11.39 -10.90 15.03
N PHE A 375 -10.35 -10.13 15.35
CA PHE A 375 -9.24 -9.94 14.42
C PHE A 375 -8.26 -11.13 14.45
N ALA A 376 -8.15 -11.87 15.56
CA ALA A 376 -7.42 -13.13 15.62
C ALA A 376 -8.03 -14.17 14.67
N GLU A 377 -9.35 -14.33 14.72
CA GLU A 377 -10.12 -15.16 13.78
C GLU A 377 -9.93 -14.67 12.33
N TYR A 378 -10.02 -13.36 12.08
CA TYR A 378 -9.83 -12.80 10.74
C TYR A 378 -8.43 -13.08 10.15
N GLY A 379 -7.38 -13.05 10.97
CA GLY A 379 -6.04 -13.43 10.54
C GLY A 379 -5.91 -14.93 10.29
N ALA A 380 -6.55 -15.77 11.12
CA ALA A 380 -6.59 -17.22 10.90
C ALA A 380 -7.36 -17.61 9.63
N ASP A 381 -8.35 -16.80 9.24
CA ASP A 381 -9.09 -16.90 7.98
C ASP A 381 -8.35 -16.28 6.78
N THR A 382 -7.07 -15.96 6.94
CA THR A 382 -6.20 -15.51 5.85
C THR A 382 -5.10 -16.53 5.61
N ALA A 383 -4.95 -16.96 4.36
CA ALA A 383 -3.85 -17.81 3.92
C ALA A 383 -2.79 -16.97 3.21
N THR A 384 -1.52 -17.26 3.50
CA THR A 384 -0.38 -16.53 2.96
C THR A 384 0.73 -17.49 2.51
N ARG A 385 1.55 -17.05 1.55
CA ARG A 385 2.69 -17.84 1.06
C ARG A 385 3.78 -16.95 0.48
N THR A 386 5.02 -17.11 0.94
CA THR A 386 6.21 -16.57 0.28
C THR A 386 6.66 -17.47 -0.86
N VAL A 387 7.07 -16.86 -1.97
CA VAL A 387 7.57 -17.54 -3.17
C VAL A 387 8.86 -16.85 -3.60
N SER A 388 9.98 -17.55 -3.47
CA SER A 388 11.31 -17.02 -3.81
C SER A 388 11.82 -17.60 -5.12
N PHE A 389 12.47 -16.76 -5.93
CA PHE A 389 13.28 -17.14 -7.08
C PHE A 389 14.64 -16.46 -6.93
N ASP A 390 15.61 -17.20 -6.38
CA ASP A 390 16.98 -16.71 -6.16
C ASP A 390 17.88 -16.82 -7.40
N ASP A 391 17.40 -17.48 -8.45
CA ASP A 391 18.08 -17.72 -9.72
C ASP A 391 17.45 -16.98 -10.90
N PHE A 392 16.46 -16.13 -10.63
CA PHE A 392 15.76 -15.34 -11.62
C PHE A 392 15.55 -13.91 -11.13
N GLY A 393 15.86 -12.94 -11.99
CA GLY A 393 15.60 -11.54 -11.74
C GLY A 393 15.46 -10.74 -13.03
N SER A 394 15.40 -9.42 -12.90
CA SER A 394 15.22 -8.49 -14.01
C SER A 394 16.37 -8.54 -15.03
N THR A 395 17.58 -8.94 -14.64
CA THR A 395 18.69 -9.16 -15.58
C THR A 395 18.39 -10.34 -16.51
N THR A 396 17.92 -11.46 -15.96
CA THR A 396 17.54 -12.65 -16.73
C THR A 396 16.39 -12.34 -17.68
N ALA A 397 15.33 -11.68 -17.21
CA ALA A 397 14.20 -11.30 -18.06
C ALA A 397 14.63 -10.40 -19.25
N LYS A 398 15.53 -9.44 -19.01
CA LYS A 398 16.09 -8.58 -20.08
C LYS A 398 16.95 -9.37 -21.06
N ALA A 399 17.75 -10.32 -20.59
CA ALA A 399 18.58 -11.18 -21.44
C ALA A 399 17.72 -12.06 -22.37
N LEU A 400 16.52 -12.44 -21.91
CA LEU A 400 15.49 -13.13 -22.71
C LEU A 400 14.71 -12.20 -23.65
N GLY A 401 15.09 -10.92 -23.76
CA GLY A 401 14.46 -9.94 -24.64
C GLY A 401 13.09 -9.45 -24.17
N SER A 402 12.76 -9.58 -22.88
CA SER A 402 11.47 -9.14 -22.33
C SER A 402 11.62 -7.99 -21.32
N SER A 403 10.59 -7.16 -21.21
CA SER A 403 10.44 -6.29 -20.04
C SER A 403 10.31 -7.18 -18.80
N PRO A 404 11.09 -6.96 -17.72
CA PRO A 404 10.99 -7.75 -16.50
C PRO A 404 9.58 -7.82 -15.94
N ASP A 405 8.89 -6.67 -15.97
CA ASP A 405 7.53 -6.51 -15.46
C ASP A 405 6.52 -7.30 -16.29
N ALA A 406 6.58 -7.16 -17.62
CA ALA A 406 5.73 -7.93 -18.53
C ALA A 406 5.97 -9.43 -18.42
N PHE A 407 7.24 -9.86 -18.29
CA PHE A 407 7.56 -11.28 -18.11
C PHE A 407 6.85 -11.87 -16.89
N VAL A 408 6.96 -11.23 -15.72
CA VAL A 408 6.35 -11.77 -14.50
C VAL A 408 4.83 -11.68 -14.55
N GLN A 409 4.26 -10.63 -15.13
CA GLN A 409 2.81 -10.50 -15.31
C GLN A 409 2.25 -11.59 -16.21
N LEU A 410 2.88 -11.90 -17.35
CA LEU A 410 2.48 -13.01 -18.21
C LEU A 410 2.63 -14.37 -17.50
N ALA A 411 3.69 -14.56 -16.72
CA ALA A 411 3.87 -15.76 -15.90
C ALA A 411 2.73 -15.91 -14.86
N TYR A 412 2.27 -14.82 -14.26
CA TYR A 412 1.11 -14.84 -13.36
C TYR A 412 -0.16 -15.26 -14.09
N GLN A 413 -0.41 -14.75 -15.29
CA GLN A 413 -1.62 -15.12 -16.04
C GLN A 413 -1.63 -16.60 -16.41
N LEU A 414 -0.49 -17.15 -16.85
CA LEU A 414 -0.34 -18.57 -17.14
C LEU A 414 -0.53 -19.44 -15.87
N ALA A 415 0.11 -19.06 -14.77
CA ALA A 415 -0.04 -19.76 -13.49
C ALA A 415 -1.48 -19.70 -12.96
N HIS A 416 -2.14 -18.56 -13.15
CA HIS A 416 -3.52 -18.35 -12.74
C HIS A 416 -4.50 -19.21 -13.53
N GLN A 417 -4.36 -19.25 -14.86
CA GLN A 417 -5.14 -20.14 -15.72
C GLN A 417 -5.01 -21.60 -15.25
N ARG A 418 -3.79 -22.06 -14.96
CA ARG A 418 -3.55 -23.44 -14.50
C ARG A 418 -4.06 -23.71 -13.08
N ALA A 419 -4.14 -22.69 -12.22
CA ALA A 419 -4.60 -22.83 -10.85
C ALA A 419 -6.13 -22.71 -10.69
N LYS A 420 -6.78 -21.86 -11.49
CA LYS A 420 -8.21 -21.54 -11.38
C LYS A 420 -9.04 -22.04 -12.57
N GLY A 421 -8.41 -22.52 -13.63
CA GLY A 421 -9.06 -23.03 -14.85
C GLY A 421 -9.57 -21.94 -15.80
N HIS A 422 -9.39 -20.66 -15.47
CA HIS A 422 -9.80 -19.51 -16.29
C HIS A 422 -8.93 -18.29 -15.99
N LEU A 423 -8.92 -17.33 -16.91
CA LEU A 423 -8.41 -15.98 -16.68
C LEU A 423 -9.48 -15.13 -16.03
N GLY A 424 -9.07 -14.32 -15.05
CA GLY A 424 -9.94 -13.39 -14.34
C GLY A 424 -9.38 -11.97 -14.34
N ALA A 425 -10.19 -11.01 -13.93
CA ALA A 425 -9.77 -9.62 -13.79
C ALA A 425 -8.48 -9.54 -12.95
N THR A 426 -7.48 -8.86 -13.49
CA THR A 426 -6.19 -8.66 -12.82
C THR A 426 -5.89 -7.18 -12.76
N TYR A 427 -5.64 -6.69 -11.55
CA TYR A 427 -5.20 -5.34 -11.26
C TYR A 427 -3.67 -5.28 -11.14
N GLU A 428 -3.08 -4.23 -11.70
CA GLU A 428 -1.69 -3.81 -11.44
C GLU A 428 -1.63 -2.31 -11.11
N SER A 429 -0.94 -1.97 -10.02
CA SER A 429 -0.74 -0.58 -9.61
C SER A 429 0.36 0.10 -10.43
N ILE A 430 0.04 1.21 -11.08
CA ILE A 430 1.00 2.04 -11.83
C ILE A 430 1.20 3.38 -11.13
N ALA A 431 2.41 3.72 -10.71
CA ALA A 431 2.66 5.03 -10.08
C ALA A 431 2.53 6.19 -11.10
N THR A 432 1.91 7.29 -10.67
CA THR A 432 1.63 8.47 -11.52
C THR A 432 2.25 9.76 -10.96
N ARG A 433 3.31 9.64 -10.16
CA ARG A 433 3.96 10.76 -9.44
C ARG A 433 4.61 11.82 -10.35
N GLN A 434 4.75 11.58 -11.65
CA GLN A 434 5.13 12.61 -12.62
C GLN A 434 4.08 13.71 -12.78
N TRP A 435 2.86 13.49 -12.29
CA TRP A 435 1.78 14.48 -12.23
C TRP A 435 1.73 15.13 -10.85
N ARG A 436 1.26 16.38 -10.80
CA ARG A 436 1.02 17.12 -9.55
C ARG A 436 0.04 16.34 -8.68
N HIS A 437 0.43 16.08 -7.43
CA HIS A 437 -0.34 15.27 -6.48
C HIS A 437 -0.67 13.85 -7.01
N GLY A 438 0.08 13.36 -7.99
CA GLY A 438 -0.11 12.04 -8.57
C GLY A 438 0.05 10.92 -7.53
N ARG A 439 -0.87 9.96 -7.58
CA ARG A 439 -0.89 8.76 -6.75
C ARG A 439 -0.58 7.54 -7.63
N THR A 440 -1.61 6.80 -8.01
CA THR A 440 -1.53 5.59 -8.82
C THR A 440 -2.58 5.57 -9.92
N GLU A 441 -2.40 4.71 -10.91
CA GLU A 441 -3.40 4.27 -11.89
C GLU A 441 -3.66 2.76 -11.77
N ALA A 442 -4.88 2.34 -12.10
CA ALA A 442 -5.36 0.98 -12.05
C ALA A 442 -5.23 0.31 -13.42
N MET A 443 -4.12 -0.38 -13.67
CA MET A 443 -3.98 -1.11 -14.93
C MET A 443 -4.76 -2.43 -14.87
N ARG A 444 -5.58 -2.68 -15.90
CA ARG A 444 -6.23 -3.97 -16.13
C ARG A 444 -5.37 -4.81 -17.05
N VAL A 445 -4.73 -5.83 -16.49
CA VAL A 445 -3.65 -6.59 -17.15
C VAL A 445 -4.19 -7.44 -18.30
N VAL A 446 -5.34 -8.12 -18.11
CA VAL A 446 -5.88 -9.04 -19.12
C VAL A 446 -6.28 -8.29 -20.39
N THR A 447 -5.63 -8.64 -21.50
CA THR A 447 -5.89 -8.16 -22.86
C THR A 447 -6.18 -9.35 -23.79
N PRO A 448 -6.72 -9.12 -25.00
CA PRO A 448 -6.86 -10.20 -25.99
C PRO A 448 -5.54 -10.95 -26.25
N GLU A 449 -4.43 -10.23 -26.33
CA GLU A 449 -3.09 -10.80 -26.55
C GLU A 449 -2.66 -11.70 -25.38
N ILE A 450 -3.01 -11.34 -24.14
CA ILE A 450 -2.77 -12.23 -22.99
C ILE A 450 -3.62 -13.51 -23.10
N GLN A 451 -4.87 -13.41 -23.54
CA GLN A 451 -5.72 -14.60 -23.75
C GLN A 451 -5.15 -15.51 -24.84
N GLU A 452 -4.72 -14.94 -25.96
CA GLU A 452 -4.07 -15.66 -27.05
C GLU A 452 -2.76 -16.33 -26.58
N PHE A 453 -1.93 -15.61 -25.83
CA PHE A 453 -0.72 -16.15 -25.24
C PHE A 453 -1.01 -17.34 -24.32
N VAL A 454 -1.94 -17.20 -23.38
CA VAL A 454 -2.29 -18.27 -22.45
C VAL A 454 -2.88 -19.47 -23.20
N ALA A 455 -3.75 -19.24 -24.18
CA ALA A 455 -4.30 -20.31 -25.02
C ALA A 455 -3.22 -21.06 -25.80
N ALA A 456 -2.25 -20.34 -26.38
CA ALA A 456 -1.11 -20.94 -27.11
C ALA A 456 -0.20 -21.78 -26.21
N MET A 457 -0.02 -21.37 -24.94
CA MET A 457 0.77 -22.11 -23.96
C MET A 457 0.06 -23.38 -23.46
N GLU A 458 -1.27 -23.34 -23.36
CA GLU A 458 -2.07 -24.48 -22.89
C GLU A 458 -2.39 -25.50 -24.01
N ASP A 459 -2.29 -25.12 -25.28
CA ASP A 459 -2.50 -26.03 -26.41
C ASP A 459 -1.24 -26.86 -26.73
N PRO A 460 -1.28 -28.20 -26.53
CA PRO A 460 -0.15 -29.08 -26.83
C PRO A 460 0.18 -29.16 -28.34
N ALA A 461 -0.74 -28.77 -29.23
CA ALA A 461 -0.51 -28.77 -30.68
C ALA A 461 0.23 -27.51 -31.18
N THR A 462 0.29 -26.45 -30.37
CA THR A 462 0.94 -25.19 -30.74
C THR A 462 2.46 -25.33 -30.67
N ASP A 463 3.16 -24.94 -31.75
CA ASP A 463 4.63 -24.99 -31.81
C ASP A 463 5.30 -23.87 -30.99
N ALA A 464 6.61 -24.05 -30.73
CA ALA A 464 7.38 -23.12 -29.91
C ALA A 464 7.48 -21.71 -30.50
N GLU A 465 7.49 -21.56 -31.83
CA GLU A 465 7.63 -20.23 -32.43
C GLU A 465 6.32 -19.43 -32.32
N THR A 466 5.18 -20.11 -32.48
CA THR A 466 3.86 -19.54 -32.26
C THR A 466 3.70 -19.10 -30.81
N ARG A 467 4.13 -19.93 -29.83
CA ARG A 467 4.15 -19.55 -28.40
C ARG A 467 5.03 -18.33 -28.14
N ARG A 468 6.23 -18.27 -28.73
CA ARG A 468 7.12 -17.09 -28.62
C ARG A 468 6.49 -15.83 -29.21
N ALA A 469 5.86 -15.94 -30.38
CA ALA A 469 5.19 -14.83 -31.03
C ALA A 469 4.05 -14.29 -30.17
N ALA A 470 3.21 -15.18 -29.62
CA ALA A 470 2.13 -14.82 -28.72
C ALA A 470 2.64 -14.17 -27.42
N PHE A 471 3.69 -14.72 -26.80
CA PHE A 471 4.36 -14.10 -25.64
C PHE A 471 4.84 -12.68 -25.96
N ARG A 472 5.55 -12.49 -27.08
CA ARG A 472 6.09 -11.17 -27.48
C ARG A 472 4.98 -10.15 -27.71
N ALA A 473 3.86 -10.56 -28.34
CA ALA A 473 2.70 -9.70 -28.56
C ALA A 473 2.06 -9.28 -27.23
N ALA A 474 1.79 -10.24 -26.35
CA ALA A 474 1.23 -9.98 -25.02
C ALA A 474 2.15 -9.10 -24.16
N ALA A 475 3.46 -9.35 -24.16
CA ALA A 475 4.43 -8.55 -23.42
C ALA A 475 4.54 -7.12 -23.96
N ALA A 476 4.51 -6.95 -25.29
CA ALA A 476 4.50 -5.63 -25.92
C ALA A 476 3.23 -4.84 -25.56
N GLN A 477 2.08 -5.50 -25.57
CA GLN A 477 0.81 -4.87 -25.21
C GLN A 477 0.74 -4.49 -23.72
N HIS A 478 1.26 -5.35 -22.83
CA HIS A 478 1.39 -5.02 -21.41
C HIS A 478 2.21 -3.74 -21.19
N VAL A 479 3.38 -3.64 -21.85
CA VAL A 479 4.23 -2.44 -21.78
C VAL A 479 3.54 -1.20 -22.37
N ALA A 480 2.78 -1.36 -23.46
CA ALA A 480 2.00 -0.26 -24.05
C ALA A 480 0.94 0.26 -23.08
N ARG A 481 0.15 -0.64 -22.50
CA ARG A 481 -0.90 -0.30 -21.51
C ARG A 481 -0.34 0.32 -20.24
N ALA A 482 0.83 -0.12 -19.77
CA ALA A 482 1.50 0.51 -18.64
C ALA A 482 1.88 1.97 -18.92
N LYS A 483 2.33 2.28 -20.15
CA LYS A 483 2.62 3.65 -20.59
C LYS A 483 1.35 4.50 -20.72
N GLU A 484 0.26 3.92 -21.20
CA GLU A 484 -1.06 4.57 -21.21
C GLU A 484 -1.48 4.95 -19.79
N CYS A 485 -1.38 4.03 -18.83
CA CYS A 485 -1.68 4.31 -17.43
C CYS A 485 -0.78 5.43 -16.85
N GLN A 486 0.52 5.42 -17.16
CA GLN A 486 1.43 6.52 -16.77
C GLN A 486 1.04 7.86 -17.39
N ALA A 487 0.47 7.87 -18.59
CA ALA A 487 -0.01 9.08 -19.25
C ALA A 487 -1.37 9.59 -18.70
N GLY A 488 -1.97 8.90 -17.72
CA GLY A 488 -3.33 9.22 -17.21
C GLY A 488 -4.44 8.71 -18.13
N ASP A 489 -4.09 7.76 -18.98
CA ASP A 489 -4.84 7.38 -20.17
C ASP A 489 -5.59 6.06 -19.88
N ALA A 490 -6.37 6.07 -18.80
CA ALA A 490 -7.09 4.91 -18.27
C ALA A 490 -8.54 5.27 -17.91
N PRO A 491 -9.49 4.33 -18.06
CA PRO A 491 -10.91 4.64 -17.94
C PRO A 491 -11.41 4.63 -16.48
N GLU A 492 -10.81 3.80 -15.63
CA GLU A 492 -11.47 3.38 -14.38
C GLU A 492 -11.63 4.51 -13.38
N GLN A 493 -10.58 5.28 -13.09
CA GLN A 493 -10.68 6.36 -12.10
C GLN A 493 -11.60 7.47 -12.55
N HIS A 494 -11.61 7.79 -13.85
CA HIS A 494 -12.51 8.80 -14.38
C HIS A 494 -13.95 8.37 -14.22
N LEU A 495 -14.31 7.18 -14.73
CA LEU A 495 -15.68 6.66 -14.61
C LEU A 495 -16.09 6.46 -13.15
N TRP A 496 -15.17 6.05 -12.27
CA TRP A 496 -15.48 5.90 -10.86
C TRP A 496 -15.68 7.27 -10.18
N GLU A 497 -14.89 8.29 -10.52
CA GLU A 497 -15.12 9.62 -10.00
C GLU A 497 -16.48 10.19 -10.45
N LEU A 498 -16.93 9.91 -11.67
CA LEU A 498 -18.31 10.25 -12.09
C LEU A 498 -19.37 9.56 -11.23
N GLU A 499 -19.17 8.30 -10.86
CA GLU A 499 -20.03 7.59 -9.90
C GLU A 499 -20.03 8.28 -8.53
N LEU A 500 -18.88 8.70 -8.05
CA LEU A 500 -18.75 9.37 -6.76
C LEU A 500 -19.39 10.78 -6.79
N ILE A 501 -19.25 11.53 -7.88
CA ILE A 501 -19.98 12.79 -8.09
C ILE A 501 -21.49 12.53 -8.03
N GLN A 502 -21.98 11.47 -8.67
CA GLN A 502 -23.39 11.12 -8.60
C GLN A 502 -23.84 10.86 -7.15
N ARG A 503 -23.05 10.12 -6.37
CA ARG A 503 -23.38 9.86 -4.96
C ARG A 503 -23.36 11.12 -4.10
N ARG A 504 -22.46 12.07 -4.38
CA ARG A 504 -22.31 13.31 -3.59
C ARG A 504 -23.30 14.40 -3.99
N ARG A 505 -23.54 14.58 -5.29
CA ARG A 505 -24.24 15.72 -5.90
C ARG A 505 -25.39 15.32 -6.82
N GLY A 506 -25.74 14.03 -6.91
CA GLY A 506 -26.74 13.53 -7.84
C GLY A 506 -28.11 14.22 -7.71
N SER A 507 -28.55 14.53 -6.48
CA SER A 507 -29.77 15.29 -6.24
C SER A 507 -29.72 16.72 -6.77
N GLU A 508 -28.56 17.39 -6.64
CA GLU A 508 -28.34 18.75 -7.15
C GLU A 508 -28.27 18.77 -8.68
N LEU A 509 -27.66 17.74 -9.26
CA LEU A 509 -27.42 17.60 -10.70
C LEU A 509 -28.60 16.97 -11.47
N GLY A 510 -29.67 16.57 -10.78
CA GLY A 510 -30.79 15.86 -11.41
C GLY A 510 -30.48 14.42 -11.84
N VAL A 511 -29.38 13.84 -11.36
CA VAL A 511 -28.96 12.44 -11.56
C VAL A 511 -29.14 11.68 -10.24
N THR A 512 -30.39 11.54 -9.81
CA THR A 512 -30.73 10.98 -8.49
C THR A 512 -30.49 9.48 -8.38
N GLU A 513 -30.56 8.76 -9.50
CA GLU A 513 -30.28 7.33 -9.56
C GLU A 513 -28.86 7.08 -10.09
N GLN A 514 -28.21 6.06 -9.54
CA GLN A 514 -26.93 5.58 -10.05
C GLN A 514 -27.12 5.09 -11.50
N PRO A 515 -26.34 5.61 -12.47
CA PRO A 515 -26.40 5.19 -13.87
C PRO A 515 -26.23 3.67 -14.03
N ALA A 516 -27.00 3.09 -14.95
CA ALA A 516 -27.03 1.65 -15.18
C ALA A 516 -25.67 1.06 -15.64
N LEU A 517 -24.79 1.89 -16.24
CA LEU A 517 -23.40 1.53 -16.55
C LEU A 517 -22.68 0.86 -15.35
N TYR A 518 -22.90 1.35 -14.13
CA TYR A 518 -22.24 0.83 -12.93
C TYR A 518 -22.79 -0.51 -12.42
N ARG A 519 -23.80 -1.07 -13.11
CA ARG A 519 -24.40 -2.38 -12.84
C ARG A 519 -24.21 -3.35 -14.01
N THR A 520 -23.51 -2.93 -15.06
CA THR A 520 -23.22 -3.77 -16.22
C THR A 520 -22.25 -4.89 -15.86
N PRO A 521 -22.29 -6.03 -16.58
CA PRO A 521 -21.25 -7.06 -16.46
C PRO A 521 -19.85 -6.50 -16.63
N GLY A 522 -19.61 -5.60 -17.59
CA GLY A 522 -18.28 -5.01 -17.80
C GLY A 522 -17.75 -4.25 -16.59
N TRP A 523 -18.58 -3.43 -15.94
CA TRP A 523 -18.14 -2.66 -14.77
C TRP A 523 -17.89 -3.55 -13.55
N LEU A 524 -18.79 -4.52 -13.32
CA LEU A 524 -18.70 -5.42 -12.18
C LEU A 524 -17.55 -6.40 -12.32
N THR A 525 -17.42 -7.06 -13.47
CA THR A 525 -16.37 -8.07 -13.73
C THR A 525 -14.97 -7.44 -13.74
N MET A 526 -14.80 -6.29 -14.41
CA MET A 526 -13.48 -5.63 -14.49
C MET A 526 -12.94 -5.23 -13.11
N ARG A 527 -13.81 -4.99 -12.13
CA ARG A 527 -13.46 -4.54 -10.77
C ARG A 527 -13.49 -5.64 -9.72
N ASP A 528 -13.82 -6.88 -10.10
CA ASP A 528 -13.85 -8.04 -9.23
C ASP A 528 -12.58 -8.87 -9.42
N ASP A 529 -11.49 -8.37 -8.84
CA ASP A 529 -10.13 -8.90 -9.04
C ASP A 529 -10.01 -10.36 -8.60
N TYR A 530 -9.38 -11.16 -9.46
CA TYR A 530 -8.85 -12.48 -9.13
C TYR A 530 -7.37 -12.43 -8.75
N LEU A 531 -6.63 -11.47 -9.31
CA LEU A 531 -5.27 -11.13 -8.92
C LEU A 531 -5.16 -9.62 -8.69
N SER A 532 -4.53 -9.23 -7.60
CA SER A 532 -4.15 -7.83 -7.35
C SER A 532 -2.64 -7.78 -7.18
N THR A 533 -1.96 -7.08 -8.08
CA THR A 533 -0.50 -7.14 -8.20
C THR A 533 0.13 -5.77 -7.95
N SER A 534 1.27 -5.75 -7.26
CA SER A 534 2.03 -4.52 -7.04
C SER A 534 3.51 -4.81 -6.83
N SER A 535 4.37 -3.98 -7.42
CA SER A 535 5.81 -4.06 -7.29
C SER A 535 6.37 -3.05 -6.31
N ALA A 536 7.37 -3.47 -5.52
CA ALA A 536 8.12 -2.59 -4.64
C ALA A 536 9.64 -2.89 -4.70
N PRO A 537 10.34 -2.56 -5.80
CA PRO A 537 11.74 -2.92 -5.96
C PRO A 537 12.67 -2.05 -5.09
N SER A 538 13.33 -2.66 -4.10
CA SER A 538 14.47 -2.07 -3.39
C SER A 538 15.44 -3.15 -2.93
N ALA A 539 16.74 -2.87 -3.00
CA ALA A 539 17.78 -3.77 -2.48
C ALA A 539 17.69 -3.94 -0.95
N ASN A 540 17.14 -2.95 -0.24
CA ASN A 540 16.97 -2.94 1.20
C ASN A 540 15.73 -3.71 1.69
N ILE A 541 14.97 -4.30 0.78
CA ILE A 541 13.76 -5.06 1.09
C ILE A 541 13.97 -6.53 0.70
N GLN A 542 13.56 -7.43 1.59
CA GLN A 542 13.50 -8.86 1.33
C GLN A 542 12.16 -9.23 0.68
N TYR A 543 11.06 -8.76 1.29
CA TYR A 543 9.68 -9.01 0.87
C TYR A 543 8.81 -7.76 1.12
N PHE A 544 7.81 -7.59 0.26
CA PHE A 544 6.72 -6.62 0.40
C PHE A 544 5.42 -7.42 0.41
N GLY A 545 4.42 -6.99 1.17
CA GLY A 545 3.11 -7.63 1.18
C GLY A 545 1.94 -6.74 1.56
N PHE A 546 0.76 -7.13 1.11
CA PHE A 546 -0.55 -6.57 1.44
C PHE A 546 -1.58 -7.72 1.44
N GLY A 547 -2.71 -7.52 2.13
CA GLY A 547 -3.81 -8.51 2.14
C GLY A 547 -4.61 -8.53 0.85
N SER A 548 -5.52 -9.49 0.74
CA SER A 548 -6.37 -9.60 -0.46
C SER A 548 -7.39 -8.46 -0.59
N THR A 549 -7.68 -8.07 -1.84
CA THR A 549 -8.63 -6.99 -2.14
C THR A 549 -10.08 -7.47 -2.30
N SER A 550 -10.32 -8.78 -2.37
CA SER A 550 -11.65 -9.37 -2.52
C SER A 550 -11.72 -10.79 -1.94
N SER A 551 -12.93 -11.35 -1.83
CA SER A 551 -13.12 -12.71 -1.32
C SER A 551 -12.56 -13.82 -2.22
N ARG A 552 -12.17 -13.49 -3.46
CA ARG A 552 -11.65 -14.44 -4.47
C ARG A 552 -10.23 -14.11 -4.97
N CYS A 553 -9.72 -12.94 -4.57
CA CYS A 553 -8.46 -12.39 -5.05
C CYS A 553 -7.27 -13.04 -4.36
N ILE A 554 -6.19 -13.26 -5.12
CA ILE A 554 -4.85 -13.46 -4.59
C ILE A 554 -4.12 -12.11 -4.69
N GLY A 555 -3.77 -11.53 -3.55
CA GLY A 555 -2.82 -10.42 -3.48
C GLY A 555 -1.43 -10.93 -3.81
N VAL A 556 -0.79 -10.36 -4.82
CA VAL A 556 0.54 -10.72 -5.34
C VAL A 556 1.45 -9.50 -5.19
N ALA A 557 2.07 -9.39 -4.03
CA ALA A 557 3.07 -8.38 -3.76
C ALA A 557 4.45 -8.92 -4.15
N TYR A 558 5.23 -8.15 -4.91
CA TYR A 558 6.51 -8.65 -5.41
C TYR A 558 7.65 -7.64 -5.40
N VAL A 559 8.86 -8.17 -5.20
CA VAL A 559 10.14 -7.47 -5.25
C VAL A 559 10.94 -8.09 -6.38
N LEU A 560 11.07 -7.37 -7.51
CA LEU A 560 11.81 -7.80 -8.68
C LEU A 560 13.10 -6.99 -8.81
N LEU A 561 14.24 -7.65 -8.57
CA LEU A 561 15.57 -7.06 -8.57
C LEU A 561 16.45 -7.69 -9.66
N PRO A 562 17.66 -7.17 -9.94
CA PRO A 562 18.53 -7.73 -10.98
C PRO A 562 18.81 -9.23 -10.86
N ASP A 563 18.96 -9.72 -9.63
CA ASP A 563 19.45 -11.05 -9.27
C ASP A 563 18.38 -11.96 -8.65
N ARG A 564 17.27 -11.40 -8.16
CA ARG A 564 16.22 -12.16 -7.47
C ARG A 564 14.82 -11.65 -7.75
N PHE A 565 13.85 -12.52 -7.53
CA PHE A 565 12.43 -12.23 -7.65
C PHE A 565 11.65 -12.91 -6.52
N HIS A 566 11.12 -12.11 -5.60
CA HIS A 566 10.42 -12.59 -4.41
C HIS A 566 8.97 -12.12 -4.41
N LEU A 567 8.07 -12.98 -3.96
CA LEU A 567 6.66 -12.69 -3.83
C LEU A 567 6.15 -13.04 -2.44
N TYR A 568 5.19 -12.24 -1.98
CA TYR A 568 4.31 -12.58 -0.88
C TYR A 568 2.88 -12.66 -1.41
N LEU A 569 2.27 -13.82 -1.24
CA LEU A 569 0.90 -14.10 -1.65
C LEU A 569 -0.02 -14.03 -0.43
N SER A 570 -1.19 -13.42 -0.60
CA SER A 570 -2.25 -13.39 0.42
C SER A 570 -3.63 -13.61 -0.18
N THR A 571 -4.45 -14.43 0.46
CA THR A 571 -5.84 -14.68 0.05
C THR A 571 -6.70 -15.08 1.26
N PRO A 572 -8.04 -14.93 1.22
CA PRO A 572 -8.89 -15.54 2.23
C PRO A 572 -8.73 -17.07 2.24
N LEU A 573 -8.85 -17.70 3.40
CA LEU A 573 -8.61 -19.14 3.59
C LEU A 573 -9.46 -20.00 2.65
N ALA A 574 -10.68 -19.55 2.31
CA ALA A 574 -11.56 -20.21 1.33
C ALA A 574 -10.97 -20.38 -0.08
N VAL A 575 -9.90 -19.63 -0.40
CA VAL A 575 -9.21 -19.61 -1.71
C VAL A 575 -7.77 -20.13 -1.59
N ALA A 576 -7.37 -20.60 -0.40
CA ALA A 576 -6.00 -21.00 -0.10
C ALA A 576 -5.45 -22.06 -1.06
N ASP A 577 -6.21 -23.11 -1.36
CA ASP A 577 -5.78 -24.19 -2.25
C ASP A 577 -5.46 -23.69 -3.67
N GLN A 578 -6.25 -22.72 -4.16
CA GLN A 578 -6.01 -22.09 -5.46
C GLN A 578 -4.75 -21.21 -5.42
N MET A 579 -4.48 -20.50 -4.33
CA MET A 579 -3.26 -19.72 -4.16
C MET A 579 -2.01 -20.60 -4.05
N LEU A 580 -2.09 -21.71 -3.32
CA LEU A 580 -0.99 -22.68 -3.22
C LEU A 580 -0.71 -23.32 -4.58
N THR A 581 -1.76 -23.72 -5.30
CA THR A 581 -1.62 -24.20 -6.67
C THR A 581 -1.02 -23.13 -7.59
N PHE A 582 -1.47 -21.88 -7.48
CA PHE A 582 -0.89 -20.75 -8.21
C PHE A 582 0.60 -20.58 -7.93
N ALA A 583 1.04 -20.69 -6.67
CA ALA A 583 2.45 -20.62 -6.30
C ALA A 583 3.28 -21.71 -6.98
N ASP A 584 2.78 -22.95 -7.01
CA ASP A 584 3.45 -24.08 -7.67
C ASP A 584 3.49 -23.88 -9.20
N ARG A 585 2.36 -23.52 -9.80
CA ARG A 585 2.25 -23.26 -11.25
C ARG A 585 3.06 -22.06 -11.70
N LEU A 586 3.29 -21.08 -10.83
CA LEU A 586 4.16 -19.94 -11.12
C LEU A 586 5.60 -20.37 -11.30
N ARG A 587 6.09 -21.35 -10.52
CA ARG A 587 7.45 -21.87 -10.67
C ARG A 587 7.64 -22.56 -12.01
N GLU A 588 6.65 -23.38 -12.39
CA GLU A 588 6.60 -24.04 -13.69
C GLU A 588 6.55 -23.02 -14.82
N ALA A 589 5.65 -22.02 -14.73
CA ALA A 589 5.50 -20.98 -15.75
C ALA A 589 6.79 -20.17 -15.94
N VAL A 590 7.47 -19.78 -14.87
CA VAL A 590 8.76 -19.05 -14.97
C VAL A 590 9.82 -19.93 -15.63
N ALA A 591 9.93 -21.22 -15.27
CA ALA A 591 10.88 -22.13 -15.88
C ALA A 591 10.59 -22.36 -17.38
N GLU A 592 9.32 -22.63 -17.71
CA GLU A 592 8.85 -22.85 -19.08
C GLU A 592 9.10 -21.62 -19.97
N LEU A 593 8.81 -20.41 -19.47
CA LEU A 593 9.06 -19.18 -20.21
C LEU A 593 10.56 -18.89 -20.39
N ARG A 594 11.41 -19.25 -19.43
CA ARG A 594 12.86 -19.15 -19.58
C ARG A 594 13.38 -20.04 -20.69
N GLU A 595 12.90 -21.29 -20.75
CA GLU A 595 13.28 -22.24 -21.80
C GLU A 595 12.73 -21.80 -23.17
N LEU A 596 11.46 -21.40 -23.21
CA LEU A 596 10.81 -20.94 -24.44
C LEU A 596 11.56 -19.75 -25.06
N LEU A 597 11.99 -18.79 -24.25
CA LEU A 597 12.60 -17.54 -24.72
C LEU A 597 14.12 -17.61 -24.82
N ALA A 598 14.75 -18.71 -24.38
CA ALA A 598 16.19 -18.88 -24.52
C ALA A 598 16.57 -18.78 -26.01
N PRO A 599 17.67 -18.06 -26.35
CA PRO A 599 18.18 -18.06 -27.72
C PRO A 599 18.51 -19.50 -28.12
N GLY A 600 17.99 -19.94 -29.28
CA GLY A 600 18.34 -21.26 -29.82
C GLY A 600 19.84 -21.37 -30.11
N GLU A 601 20.38 -22.58 -30.08
CA GLU A 601 21.81 -22.85 -30.34
C GLU A 601 22.30 -22.44 -31.75
N ASP A 602 21.40 -22.02 -32.65
CA ASP A 602 21.69 -21.69 -34.06
C ASP A 602 22.10 -20.22 -34.31
N GLY A 603 22.65 -19.52 -33.30
CA GLY A 603 22.94 -18.08 -33.38
C GLY A 603 24.31 -17.63 -32.89
N ALA A 604 25.34 -18.46 -32.99
CA ALA A 604 26.75 -18.09 -32.73
C ALA A 604 27.50 -17.72 -34.01
#